data_AF-A0A2K1NPY1-F1
#
_entry.id   AF-A0A2K1NPY1-F1
#
_cell.length_a   1.000
_cell.length_b   1.000
_cell.length_c   1.000
_cell.angle_alpha   90.00
_cell.angle_beta   90.00
_cell.angle_gamma   90.00
#
_symmetry.space_group_name_H-M   'P 1'
#
loop_
_entity.id
_entity.type
_entity.pdbx_description
1 polymer ?
#
loop_
_entity_poly.entity_id
_entity_poly.type
_entity_poly.pdbx_seq_one_letter_code
_entity_poly.pdbx_strand_id
1 'polypeptide(L)'
;MGSGSLGHGRLNLFATIDDKNKWVSDSLDFRVESNVNYSLEISFEVESSLHQSDRNHINNEYAVKVKDSNNIEIINANKNSNHYGVAQRTLGISTYELIFELFIKNSILQVSGKIGEITITVSSI
;
A
#
# COMPACT_ATOMS: atom_id res chain seq x y z
N MET A 1 10.09 -9.99 -21.74
CA MET A 1 9.36 -9.25 -20.68
C MET A 1 9.24 -10.21 -19.51
N GLY A 2 10.01 -9.98 -18.44
CA GLY A 2 9.97 -10.84 -17.25
C GLY A 2 9.43 -10.01 -16.10
N SER A 3 8.27 -10.40 -15.55
CA SER A 3 7.80 -9.89 -14.26
C SER A 3 8.43 -10.74 -13.16
N GLY A 4 9.14 -10.11 -12.23
CA GLY A 4 9.61 -10.74 -11.00
C GLY A 4 8.59 -10.50 -9.89
N SER A 5 8.12 -11.56 -9.23
CA SER A 5 7.33 -11.43 -8.00
C SER A 5 8.29 -11.25 -6.83
N LEU A 6 8.22 -10.10 -6.15
CA LEU A 6 8.89 -9.89 -4.87
C LEU A 6 8.10 -10.69 -3.81
N GLY A 7 8.81 -11.39 -2.91
CA GLY A 7 8.20 -12.34 -1.96
C GLY A 7 7.02 -11.76 -1.17
N HIS A 8 6.16 -12.67 -0.66
CA HIS A 8 4.94 -12.29 0.07
C HIS A 8 5.25 -11.51 1.36
N GLY A 9 5.30 -10.18 1.25
CA GLY A 9 5.32 -9.27 2.39
C GLY A 9 3.96 -9.23 3.08
N ARG A 10 3.94 -9.03 4.40
CA ARG A 10 2.71 -8.90 5.20
C ARG A 10 2.78 -7.65 6.06
N LEU A 11 1.78 -6.80 5.92
CA LEU A 11 1.51 -5.67 6.82
C LEU A 11 0.43 -6.08 7.83
N ASN A 12 0.69 -5.84 9.11
CA ASN A 12 -0.16 -6.16 10.25
C ASN A 12 -0.70 -4.89 10.90
N LEU A 13 -1.90 -4.51 10.51
CA LEU A 13 -2.59 -3.41 11.18
C LEU A 13 -3.24 -3.89 12.48
N PHE A 14 -2.98 -3.14 13.55
CA PHE A 14 -3.64 -3.30 14.83
C PHE A 14 -4.35 -1.99 15.16
N ALA A 15 -5.64 -2.09 15.49
CA ALA A 15 -6.45 -0.97 15.91
C ALA A 15 -7.31 -1.39 17.10
N THR A 16 -7.45 -0.49 18.05
CA THR A 16 -8.27 -0.62 19.24
C THR A 16 -9.37 0.44 19.26
N ILE A 17 -10.23 0.42 20.28
CA ILE A 17 -11.24 1.47 20.44
C ILE A 17 -10.64 2.86 20.64
N ASP A 18 -9.41 2.93 21.16
CA ASP A 18 -8.68 4.18 21.38
C ASP A 18 -8.15 4.80 20.08
N ASP A 19 -8.13 4.02 19.00
CA ASP A 19 -7.72 4.46 17.65
C ASP A 19 -8.88 5.05 16.84
N LYS A 20 -10.05 5.19 17.47
CA LYS A 20 -11.20 5.88 16.86
C LYS A 20 -10.82 7.29 16.42
N ASN A 21 -11.17 7.60 15.17
CA ASN A 21 -10.84 8.84 14.47
C ASN A 21 -9.32 9.11 14.40
N LYS A 22 -8.51 8.06 14.35
CA LYS A 22 -7.08 8.12 14.13
C LYS A 22 -6.67 7.25 12.94
N TRP A 23 -5.52 7.56 12.39
CA TRP A 23 -4.83 6.70 11.43
C TRP A 23 -4.06 5.63 12.19
N VAL A 24 -4.21 4.39 11.74
CA VAL A 24 -3.31 3.28 12.09
C VAL A 24 -2.49 2.92 10.86
N SER A 25 -1.26 2.44 11.07
CA SER A 25 -0.34 2.16 9.97
C SER A 25 0.59 1.01 10.29
N ASP A 26 1.06 0.35 9.24
CA ASP A 26 2.21 -0.55 9.29
C ASP A 26 3.06 -0.36 8.03
N SER A 27 4.34 -0.72 8.10
CA SER A 27 5.27 -0.56 6.98
C SER A 27 6.16 -1.79 6.76
N LEU A 28 6.67 -1.92 5.54
CA LEU A 28 7.71 -2.87 5.19
C LEU A 28 8.67 -2.25 4.18
N ASP A 29 9.92 -2.72 4.22
CA ASP A 29 10.93 -2.33 3.25
C ASP A 29 10.97 -3.32 2.09
N PHE A 30 11.18 -2.81 0.88
CA PHE A 30 11.49 -3.64 -0.29
C PHE A 30 12.58 -3.00 -1.14
N ARG A 31 13.26 -3.83 -1.93
CA ARG A 31 14.36 -3.43 -2.79
C ARG A 31 14.05 -3.74 -4.24
N VAL A 32 14.32 -2.79 -5.12
CA VAL A 32 14.26 -2.97 -6.58
C VAL A 32 15.67 -2.85 -7.13
N GLU A 33 16.09 -3.85 -7.88
CA GLU A 33 17.37 -3.87 -8.61
C GLU A 33 17.06 -3.87 -10.10
N SER A 34 17.43 -2.79 -10.79
CA SER A 34 17.18 -2.65 -12.23
C SER A 34 18.41 -2.11 -12.95
N ASN A 35 18.68 -2.63 -14.15
CA ASN A 35 19.72 -2.11 -15.04
C ASN A 35 19.19 -1.10 -16.07
N VAL A 36 17.88 -0.83 -16.06
CA VAL A 36 17.20 0.15 -16.91
C VAL A 36 16.31 1.08 -16.06
N ASN A 37 15.90 2.21 -16.63
CA ASN A 37 14.87 3.03 -16.01
C ASN A 37 13.57 2.23 -15.91
N TYR A 38 12.79 2.47 -14.86
CA TYR A 38 11.59 1.70 -14.57
C TYR A 38 10.45 2.55 -14.02
N SER A 39 9.23 2.09 -14.27
CA SER A 39 8.01 2.52 -13.60
C SER A 39 7.81 1.64 -12.37
N LEU A 40 7.57 2.27 -11.22
CA LEU A 40 7.09 1.62 -10.01
C LEU A 40 5.63 1.96 -9.84
N GLU A 41 4.78 0.95 -9.76
CA GLU A 41 3.33 1.08 -9.69
C GLU A 41 2.80 0.33 -8.47
N ILE A 42 1.82 0.92 -7.80
CA ILE A 42 1.16 0.35 -6.64
C ILE A 42 -0.35 0.38 -6.85
N SER A 43 -0.99 -0.74 -6.55
CA SER A 43 -2.45 -0.81 -6.41
C SER A 43 -2.83 -1.50 -5.11
N PHE A 44 -4.03 -1.21 -4.62
CA PHE A 44 -4.62 -1.91 -3.49
C PHE A 44 -6.02 -2.39 -3.81
N GLU A 45 -6.27 -3.67 -3.59
CA GLU A 45 -7.56 -4.31 -3.74
C GLU A 45 -8.09 -4.75 -2.37
N VAL A 46 -9.25 -4.24 -2.00
CA VAL A 46 -9.90 -4.61 -0.73
C VAL A 46 -10.45 -6.03 -0.84
N GLU A 47 -10.26 -6.81 0.23
CA GLU A 47 -10.67 -8.20 0.29
C GLU A 47 -12.18 -8.34 0.06
N SER A 48 -12.53 -9.06 -1.01
CA SER A 48 -13.91 -9.16 -1.49
C SER A 48 -14.83 -9.89 -0.51
N SER A 49 -14.29 -10.77 0.34
CA SER A 49 -15.05 -11.55 1.32
C SER A 49 -15.51 -10.76 2.55
N LEU A 50 -15.01 -9.54 2.77
CA LEU A 50 -15.42 -8.68 3.88
C LEU A 50 -16.89 -8.22 3.76
N HIS A 51 -17.50 -7.78 4.87
CA HIS A 51 -18.82 -7.16 4.78
C HIS A 51 -18.78 -5.85 3.97
N GLN A 52 -19.88 -5.53 3.27
CA GLN A 52 -19.95 -4.34 2.40
C GLN A 52 -19.62 -3.05 3.15
N SER A 53 -20.03 -2.93 4.42
CA SER A 53 -19.71 -1.78 5.27
C SER A 53 -18.21 -1.62 5.47
N ASP A 54 -17.51 -2.73 5.77
CA ASP A 54 -16.07 -2.72 6.00
C ASP A 54 -15.32 -2.44 4.69
N ARG A 55 -15.74 -3.06 3.58
CA ARG A 55 -15.18 -2.75 2.26
C ARG A 55 -15.34 -1.29 1.91
N ASN A 56 -16.54 -0.73 2.12
CA ASN A 56 -16.81 0.68 1.85
C ASN A 56 -15.97 1.58 2.73
N HIS A 57 -15.79 1.23 4.00
CA HIS A 57 -14.94 1.99 4.90
C HIS A 57 -13.49 1.97 4.41
N ILE A 58 -12.91 0.77 4.23
CA ILE A 58 -11.51 0.61 3.81
C ILE A 58 -11.28 1.36 2.50
N ASN A 59 -12.11 1.13 1.48
CA ASN A 59 -11.97 1.79 0.17
C ASN A 59 -11.99 3.33 0.22
N ASN A 60 -12.64 3.92 1.22
CA ASN A 60 -12.77 5.36 1.35
C ASN A 60 -11.70 6.01 2.25
N GLU A 61 -11.05 5.21 3.10
CA GLU A 61 -10.30 5.71 4.25
C GLU A 61 -8.88 5.15 4.34
N TYR A 62 -8.41 4.42 3.34
CA TYR A 62 -7.04 3.93 3.29
C TYR A 62 -6.11 4.87 2.49
N ALA A 63 -4.82 4.73 2.73
CA ALA A 63 -3.76 5.20 1.84
C ALA A 63 -2.62 4.17 1.79
N VAL A 64 -2.12 3.88 0.60
CA VAL A 64 -0.87 3.13 0.40
C VAL A 64 0.18 4.08 -0.14
N LYS A 65 1.28 4.23 0.59
CA LYS A 65 2.35 5.16 0.25
C LYS A 65 3.63 4.40 -0.03
N VAL A 66 4.45 4.96 -0.90
CA VAL A 66 5.85 4.53 -1.06
C VAL A 66 6.75 5.71 -0.83
N LYS A 67 7.74 5.54 0.05
CA LYS A 67 8.83 6.48 0.24
C LYS A 67 10.14 5.92 -0.29
N ASP A 68 10.99 6.79 -0.80
CA ASP A 68 12.36 6.43 -1.14
C ASP A 68 13.30 6.54 0.08
N SER A 69 14.57 6.18 -0.12
CA SER A 69 15.61 6.21 0.92
C SER A 69 15.86 7.60 1.54
N ASN A 70 15.35 8.67 0.94
CA ASN A 70 15.44 10.03 1.47
C ASN A 70 14.17 10.43 2.25
N ASN A 71 13.28 9.48 2.55
CA ASN A 71 11.97 9.67 3.15
C ASN A 71 11.03 10.56 2.31
N ILE A 72 11.27 10.66 1.00
CA ILE A 72 10.40 11.41 0.09
C ILE A 72 9.28 10.48 -0.37
N GLU A 73 8.01 10.89 -0.15
CA GLU A 73 6.84 10.20 -0.71
C GLU A 73 6.87 10.31 -2.23
N ILE A 74 6.98 9.18 -2.91
CA ILE A 74 7.00 9.09 -4.38
C ILE A 74 5.70 8.52 -4.95
N ILE A 75 4.93 7.80 -4.15
CA ILE A 75 3.61 7.25 -4.52
C ILE A 75 2.65 7.44 -3.35
N ASN A 76 1.40 7.80 -3.65
CA ASN A 76 0.30 7.86 -2.71
C ASN A 76 -0.99 7.37 -3.40
N ALA A 77 -1.30 6.09 -3.20
CA ALA A 77 -2.45 5.41 -3.74
C ALA A 77 -3.59 5.42 -2.71
N ASN A 78 -4.66 6.16 -2.99
CA ASN A 78 -5.85 6.27 -2.12
C ASN A 78 -7.09 6.52 -2.99
N LYS A 79 -8.26 6.75 -2.38
CA LYS A 79 -9.50 6.98 -3.16
C LYS A 79 -9.40 8.15 -4.15
N ASN A 80 -8.64 9.19 -3.82
CA ASN A 80 -8.50 10.39 -4.66
C ASN A 80 -7.58 10.15 -5.86
N SER A 81 -6.79 9.07 -5.83
CA SER A 81 -5.91 8.65 -6.92
C SER A 81 -6.42 7.40 -7.64
N ASN A 82 -7.72 7.07 -7.50
CA ASN A 82 -8.34 5.86 -8.03
C ASN A 82 -7.63 4.57 -7.60
N HIS A 83 -7.22 4.52 -6.33
CA HIS A 83 -6.66 3.33 -5.69
C HIS A 83 -5.33 2.83 -6.27
N TYR A 84 -4.65 3.72 -7.01
CA TYR A 84 -3.44 3.43 -7.76
C TYR A 84 -2.43 4.58 -7.64
N GLY A 85 -1.15 4.30 -7.87
CA GLY A 85 -0.14 5.33 -8.04
C GLY A 85 1.11 4.83 -8.76
N VAL A 86 1.81 5.75 -9.43
CA VAL A 86 2.96 5.45 -10.30
C VAL A 86 4.09 6.46 -10.07
N ALA A 87 5.34 5.97 -10.09
CA ALA A 87 6.54 6.80 -10.04
C ALA A 87 7.58 6.29 -11.05
N GLN A 88 8.17 7.21 -11.81
CA GLN A 88 9.27 6.91 -12.72
C GLN A 88 10.61 6.97 -11.97
N ARG A 89 11.45 5.94 -12.11
CA ARG A 89 12.70 5.78 -11.37
C ARG A 89 13.86 5.46 -12.31
N THR A 90 15.05 5.84 -11.90
CA THR A 90 16.28 5.59 -12.63
C THR A 90 16.83 4.20 -12.35
N LEU A 91 17.62 3.67 -13.29
CA LEU A 91 18.39 2.44 -13.10
C LEU A 91 19.24 2.45 -11.81
N GLY A 92 19.53 1.27 -11.29
CA GLY A 92 20.32 1.05 -10.09
C GLY A 92 19.61 0.19 -9.06
N ILE A 93 20.11 0.26 -7.83
CA ILE A 93 19.54 -0.38 -6.66
C ILE A 93 18.85 0.68 -5.83
N SER A 94 17.56 0.51 -5.59
CA SER A 94 16.77 1.41 -4.74
C SER A 94 16.08 0.62 -3.65
N THR A 95 16.09 1.16 -2.43
CA THR A 95 15.30 0.68 -1.30
C THR A 95 14.13 1.63 -1.09
N TYR A 96 12.96 1.06 -0.82
CA TYR A 96 11.70 1.77 -0.63
C TYR A 96 11.00 1.28 0.63
N GLU A 97 10.30 2.19 1.31
CA GLU A 97 9.38 1.88 2.40
C GLU A 97 7.95 1.89 1.83
N LEU A 98 7.28 0.74 1.87
CA LEU A 98 5.84 0.61 1.62
C LEU A 98 5.09 0.84 2.93
N ILE A 99 4.17 1.78 2.95
CA ILE A 99 3.35 2.09 4.13
C ILE A 99 1.89 1.90 3.76
N PHE A 100 1.16 1.14 4.57
CA PHE A 100 -0.30 1.10 4.51
C PHE A 100 -0.86 1.84 5.72
N GLU A 101 -1.80 2.75 5.49
CA GLU A 101 -2.50 3.50 6.51
C GLU A 101 -4.00 3.33 6.35
N LEU A 102 -4.73 3.26 7.46
CA LEU A 102 -6.20 3.23 7.49
C LEU A 102 -6.73 4.17 8.57
N PHE A 103 -7.65 5.05 8.19
CA PHE A 103 -8.33 5.93 9.13
C PHE A 103 -9.53 5.23 9.76
N ILE A 104 -9.49 4.95 11.05
CA ILE A 104 -10.53 4.20 11.76
C ILE A 104 -11.71 5.12 12.06
N LYS A 105 -12.77 5.07 11.25
CA LYS A 105 -14.03 5.79 11.51
C LYS A 105 -14.84 5.09 12.60
N ASN A 106 -15.64 5.91 13.29
CA ASN A 106 -16.51 5.52 14.38
C ASN A 106 -17.42 4.31 14.04
N SER A 107 -17.65 3.43 15.03
CA SER A 107 -18.09 2.01 14.96
C SER A 107 -17.02 1.07 14.39
N ILE A 108 -16.32 0.43 15.35
CA ILE A 108 -15.28 -0.60 15.25
C ILE A 108 -15.32 -1.36 13.92
N LEU A 109 -14.28 -1.21 13.09
CA LEU A 109 -13.95 -2.23 12.10
C LEU A 109 -13.71 -3.53 12.86
N GLN A 110 -14.69 -4.43 12.86
CA GLN A 110 -14.54 -5.75 13.48
C GLN A 110 -14.02 -6.73 12.44
N VAL A 111 -12.93 -6.35 11.77
CA VAL A 111 -12.27 -7.20 10.79
C VAL A 111 -11.14 -7.94 11.48
N SER A 112 -11.29 -9.25 11.60
CA SER A 112 -10.20 -10.15 11.96
C SER A 112 -9.78 -10.92 10.72
N GLY A 113 -8.58 -10.66 10.21
CA GLY A 113 -8.03 -11.36 9.05
C GLY A 113 -7.46 -10.42 8.00
N LYS A 114 -7.38 -10.92 6.77
CA LYS A 114 -6.86 -10.18 5.62
C LYS A 114 -7.86 -9.10 5.21
N ILE A 115 -7.38 -7.86 5.05
CA ILE A 115 -8.21 -6.72 4.65
C ILE A 115 -8.12 -6.40 3.15
N GLY A 116 -7.08 -6.88 2.47
CA GLY A 116 -6.84 -6.64 1.05
C GLY A 116 -5.45 -7.08 0.61
N GLU A 117 -5.11 -6.78 -0.64
CA GLU A 117 -3.83 -7.06 -1.27
C GLU A 117 -3.23 -5.80 -1.86
N ILE A 118 -1.94 -5.58 -1.61
CA ILE A 118 -1.17 -4.52 -2.25
C ILE A 118 -0.34 -5.20 -3.34
N THR A 119 -0.49 -4.74 -4.58
CA THR A 119 0.32 -5.20 -5.71
C THR A 119 1.36 -4.14 -6.03
N ILE A 120 2.64 -4.56 -6.07
CA ILE A 120 3.75 -3.76 -6.55
C ILE A 120 4.13 -4.26 -7.95
N THR A 121 4.04 -3.39 -8.95
CA THR A 121 4.44 -3.70 -10.31
C THR A 121 5.67 -2.87 -10.67
N VAL A 122 6.72 -3.55 -11.16
CA VAL A 122 7.92 -2.92 -11.69
C VAL A 122 8.01 -3.23 -13.18
N SER A 123 8.00 -2.19 -14.00
CA SER A 123 8.01 -2.29 -15.46
C SER A 123 9.14 -1.46 -16.05
N SER A 124 9.89 -1.99 -17.00
CA SER A 124 10.90 -1.21 -17.75
C SER A 124 10.22 -0.11 -18.56
N ILE A 125 10.84 1.06 -18.65
CA ILE A 125 10.44 2.17 -19.53
C ILE A 125 11.17 2.05 -20.87
#